data_AF-A0A376L0P4-F1
#
_entry.id   AF-A0A376L0P4-F1
#
_cell.length_a   1.000
_cell.length_b   1.000
_cell.length_c   1.000
_cell.angle_alpha   90.00
_cell.angle_beta   90.00
_cell.angle_gamma   90.00
#
_symmetry.space_group_name_H-M   'P 1'
#
loop_
_entity.id
_entity.type
_entity.pdbx_description
1 polymer ?
#
loop_
_entity_poly.entity_id
_entity_poly.type
_entity_poly.pdbx_seq_one_letter_code
_entity_poly.pdbx_strand_id
1 'polypeptide(L)'
;MAGGQQQKFMALGSGVIIDADKGYVVTNNHVVDNATVIKVQLSDGRKFDAKMVGKDPRSDIALIQIQNPKNLTAIKMADSDALRVGDYTVAIW
;
A
#
# COMPACT_ATOMS: atom_id res chain seq x y z
N MET A 1 36.90 13.60 1.36
CA MET A 1 35.83 12.81 0.71
C MET A 1 34.51 13.29 1.28
N ALA A 2 33.76 14.11 0.55
CA ALA A 2 32.51 14.68 1.05
C ALA A 2 31.38 13.67 0.84
N GLY A 3 30.80 13.20 1.95
CA GLY A 3 29.67 12.26 1.94
C GLY A 3 28.46 12.90 1.28
N GLY A 4 27.95 12.26 0.22
CA GLY A 4 26.71 12.68 -0.43
C GLY A 4 25.57 12.60 0.57
N GLN A 5 24.95 13.74 0.87
CA GLN A 5 23.66 13.77 1.57
C GLN A 5 22.66 12.98 0.72
N GLN A 6 22.19 11.85 1.23
CA GLN A 6 21.08 11.11 0.66
C GLN A 6 19.89 12.07 0.61
N GLN A 7 19.49 12.51 -0.59
CA GLN A 7 18.37 13.41 -0.76
C GLN A 7 17.13 12.76 -0.15
N LYS A 8 16.55 13.41 0.86
CA LYS A 8 15.26 12.99 1.42
C LYS A 8 14.20 13.21 0.34
N PHE A 9 13.63 12.12 -0.15
CA PHE A 9 12.45 12.17 -0.99
C PHE A 9 11.22 11.80 -0.17
N MET A 10 10.06 12.31 -0.56
CA MET A 10 8.77 11.93 -0.02
C MET A 10 7.91 11.47 -1.19
N ALA A 11 7.27 10.33 -1.03
CA ALA A 11 6.26 9.82 -1.95
C ALA A 11 4.92 9.76 -1.20
N LEU A 12 3.84 9.96 -1.96
CA LEU A 12 2.47 9.79 -1.48
C LEU A 12 1.76 8.88 -2.46
N GLY A 13 0.96 7.96 -1.93
CA GLY A 13 0.12 7.07 -2.71
C GLY A 13 -0.90 6.40 -1.82
N SER A 14 -1.64 5.47 -2.42
CA SER A 14 -2.72 4.76 -1.75
C SER A 14 -2.50 3.26 -1.70
N GLY A 15 -3.27 2.60 -0.85
CA GLY A 15 -3.23 1.16 -0.67
C GLY A 15 -4.56 0.63 -0.18
N VAL A 16 -4.76 -0.67 -0.38
CA VAL A 16 -6.00 -1.36 -0.03
C VAL A 16 -5.70 -2.44 0.99
N ILE A 17 -6.44 -2.45 2.09
CA ILE A 17 -6.31 -3.49 3.13
C ILE A 17 -6.93 -4.78 2.59
N ILE A 18 -6.13 -5.85 2.53
CA ILE A 18 -6.54 -7.17 2.02
C ILE A 18 -6.68 -8.23 3.12
N ASP A 19 -6.07 -8.01 4.29
CA ASP A 19 -6.23 -8.84 5.48
C ASP A 19 -6.25 -7.93 6.71
N ALA A 20 -7.39 -7.87 7.40
CA ALA A 20 -7.60 -6.97 8.53
C ALA A 20 -6.86 -7.44 9.79
N ASP A 21 -6.77 -8.75 10.00
CA ASP A 21 -6.18 -9.36 11.19
C ASP A 21 -4.66 -9.26 11.15
N LYS A 22 -4.07 -9.53 9.99
CA LYS A 22 -2.62 -9.39 9.77
C LYS A 22 -2.20 -7.96 9.46
N GLY A 23 -3.15 -7.10 9.07
CA GLY A 23 -2.86 -5.72 8.65
C GLY A 23 -2.17 -5.64 7.29
N TYR A 24 -2.45 -6.56 6.39
CA TYR A 24 -1.85 -6.57 5.05
C TYR A 24 -2.50 -5.55 4.14
N VAL A 25 -1.65 -4.75 3.48
CA VAL A 25 -2.04 -3.70 2.56
C VAL A 25 -1.30 -3.89 1.25
N VAL A 26 -2.05 -3.98 0.16
CA VAL A 26 -1.50 -3.97 -1.21
C VAL A 26 -1.40 -2.52 -1.69
N THR A 27 -0.30 -2.19 -2.37
CA THR A 27 -0.04 -0.88 -2.96
C THR A 27 0.85 -1.04 -4.20
N ASN A 28 1.14 0.06 -4.90
CA ASN A 28 2.08 0.04 -6.00
C ASN A 28 3.53 0.00 -5.51
N ASN A 29 4.37 -0.78 -6.16
CA ASN A 29 5.78 -0.90 -5.80
C ASN A 29 6.51 0.45 -5.92
N HIS A 30 6.28 1.21 -6.98
CA HIS A 30 6.96 2.49 -7.18
C HIS A 30 6.67 3.54 -6.09
N VAL A 31 5.57 3.39 -5.33
CA VAL A 31 5.21 4.29 -4.22
C VAL A 31 6.09 4.04 -2.99
N VAL A 32 6.40 2.77 -2.73
CA VAL A 32 7.14 2.32 -1.54
C VAL A 32 8.59 1.95 -1.84
N ASP A 33 9.02 2.09 -3.09
CA ASP A 33 10.37 1.75 -3.49
C ASP A 33 11.40 2.67 -2.82
N ASN A 34 12.50 2.07 -2.33
CA ASN A 34 13.54 2.75 -1.56
C ASN A 34 13.06 3.50 -0.30
N ALA A 35 11.83 3.23 0.17
CA ALA A 35 11.31 3.87 1.36
C ALA A 35 12.03 3.36 2.63
N THR A 36 12.64 4.28 3.38
CA THR A 36 13.21 3.97 4.70
C THR A 36 12.14 3.90 5.79
N VAL A 37 11.05 4.66 5.61
CA VAL A 37 9.92 4.75 6.54
C VAL A 37 8.63 4.73 5.73
N ILE A 38 7.69 3.87 6.11
CA ILE A 38 6.36 3.77 5.49
C ILE A 38 5.33 4.11 6.58
N LYS A 39 4.49 5.11 6.32
CA LYS A 39 3.37 5.48 7.18
C LYS A 39 2.06 5.31 6.43
N VAL A 40 1.09 4.71 7.10
CA VAL A 40 -0.27 4.51 6.60
C VAL A 40 -1.22 5.37 7.41
N GLN A 41 -2.08 6.11 6.73
CA GLN A 41 -3.17 6.85 7.35
C GLN A 41 -4.50 6.26 6.87
N LEU A 42 -5.37 5.89 7.80
CA LEU A 42 -6.70 5.39 7.49
C LEU A 42 -7.66 6.54 7.19
N SER A 43 -8.81 6.22 6.57
CA SER A 43 -9.87 7.18 6.26
C SER A 43 -10.48 7.83 7.51
N ASP A 44 -10.40 7.17 8.67
CA ASP A 44 -10.81 7.73 9.97
C ASP A 44 -9.73 8.61 10.65
N GLY A 45 -8.59 8.82 9.98
CA GLY A 45 -7.51 9.68 10.45
C GLY A 45 -6.46 8.98 11.33
N ARG A 46 -6.66 7.72 11.75
CA ARG A 46 -5.65 6.97 12.50
C ARG A 46 -4.39 6.75 11.66
N LYS A 47 -3.22 6.81 12.31
CA LYS A 47 -1.90 6.66 11.66
C LYS A 47 -1.15 5.47 12.23
N PHE A 48 -0.50 4.73 11.35
CA PHE A 48 0.29 3.55 11.68
C PHE A 48 1.62 3.58 10.94
N ASP A 49 2.65 3.02 11.56
CA ASP A 49 3.85 2.64 10.83
C ASP A 49 3.61 1.31 10.12
N ALA A 50 4.24 1.11 8.97
CA ALA A 50 4.17 -0.12 8.21
C ALA A 50 5.56 -0.63 7.82
N LYS A 51 5.65 -1.94 7.57
CA LYS A 51 6.86 -2.60 7.10
C LYS A 51 6.63 -3.27 5.75
N MET A 52 7.67 -3.29 4.92
CA MET A 52 7.67 -4.06 3.68
C MET A 52 7.56 -5.56 4.00
N VAL A 53 6.61 -6.25 3.37
CA VAL A 53 6.50 -7.72 3.40
C VAL A 53 7.13 -8.31 2.14
N GLY A 54 6.85 -7.71 0.99
CA GLY A 54 7.40 -8.13 -0.30
C GLY A 54 7.03 -7.17 -1.42
N LYS A 55 7.77 -7.20 -2.51
CA LYS A 55 7.52 -6.37 -3.70
C LYS A 55 7.87 -7.12 -4.97
N ASP A 56 7.12 -6.87 -6.03
CA ASP A 56 7.40 -7.33 -7.38
C ASP A 56 7.46 -6.12 -8.34
N PRO A 57 8.66 -5.66 -8.70
CA PRO A 57 8.82 -4.55 -9.63
C PRO A 57 8.28 -4.82 -11.04
N ARG A 58 8.09 -6.09 -11.46
CA ARG A 58 7.61 -6.41 -12.82
C ARG A 58 6.13 -6.11 -12.98
N SER A 59 5.33 -6.44 -11.97
CA SER A 59 3.89 -6.13 -11.93
C SER A 59 3.57 -4.78 -11.27
N ASP A 60 4.59 -4.10 -10.74
CA ASP A 60 4.47 -2.87 -9.95
C ASP A 60 3.56 -3.03 -8.71
N ILE A 61 3.61 -4.20 -8.07
CA ILE A 61 2.86 -4.50 -6.85
C ILE A 61 3.79 -4.64 -5.66
N ALA A 62 3.38 -4.08 -4.52
CA ALA A 62 4.03 -4.29 -3.23
C ALA A 62 3.00 -4.64 -2.16
N LEU A 63 3.45 -5.43 -1.20
CA LEU A 63 2.72 -5.77 0.00
C LEU A 63 3.44 -5.21 1.22
N ILE A 64 2.72 -4.42 2.00
CA ILE A 64 3.18 -3.89 3.29
C ILE A 64 2.28 -4.41 4.41
N GLN A 65 2.80 -4.37 5.63
CA GLN A 65 2.08 -4.76 6.83
C GLN A 65 2.01 -3.59 7.81
N ILE A 66 0.79 -3.23 8.22
CA ILE A 66 0.54 -2.28 9.30
C ILE A 66 1.04 -2.91 10.61
N GLN A 67 1.86 -2.16 11.35
CA GLN A 67 2.33 -2.57 12.66
C GLN A 67 1.27 -2.30 13.72
N ASN A 68 1.01 -3.28 14.59
CA ASN A 68 -0.03 -3.24 15.62
C ASN A 68 -1.44 -2.95 15.05
N PRO A 69 -1.93 -3.77 14.09
CA PRO A 69 -3.22 -3.55 13.46
C PRO A 69 -4.34 -3.62 14.52
N LYS A 70 -5.29 -2.71 14.44
CA LYS A 70 -6.45 -2.67 15.34
C LYS A 70 -7.66 -2.14 14.60
N ASN A 71 -8.79 -2.85 14.68
CA ASN A 71 -10.06 -2.43 14.08
C ASN A 71 -9.89 -1.97 12.62
N LEU A 72 -9.28 -2.83 11.80
CA LEU A 72 -9.12 -2.63 10.37
C LEU A 72 -10.29 -3.30 9.63
N THR A 73 -10.58 -2.82 8.42
CA THR A 73 -11.57 -3.42 7.52
C THR A 73 -10.87 -3.79 6.23
N ALA A 74 -10.88 -5.07 5.87
CA ALA A 74 -10.35 -5.56 4.60
C ALA A 74 -11.41 -5.50 3.50
N ILE A 75 -10.97 -5.23 2.27
CA ILE A 75 -11.84 -5.30 1.09
C ILE A 75 -12.15 -6.76 0.76
N LYS A 76 -13.36 -7.03 0.26
CA LYS A 76 -13.67 -8.31 -0.39
C LYS A 76 -13.18 -8.27 -1.83
N MET A 77 -12.33 -9.23 -2.22
CA MET A 77 -11.91 -9.38 -3.61
C MET A 77 -13.01 -10.01 -4.45
N ALA A 78 -13.10 -9.57 -5.71
CA ALA A 78 -13.97 -10.15 -6.73
C ALA A 78 -13.11 -10.85 -7.80
N ASP A 79 -13.75 -11.68 -8.61
CA ASP A 79 -13.11 -12.35 -9.74
C ASP A 79 -12.95 -11.37 -10.91
N SER A 80 -11.71 -11.12 -11.32
CA SER A 80 -11.40 -10.23 -12.44
C SER A 80 -11.74 -10.83 -13.79
N ASP A 81 -11.75 -12.16 -13.93
CA ASP A 81 -12.00 -12.84 -15.21
C ASP A 81 -13.48 -12.76 -15.62
N ALA A 82 -14.36 -12.42 -14.67
CA ALA A 82 -15.79 -12.20 -14.90
C ALA A 82 -16.15 -10.78 -15.38
N LEU A 83 -15.19 -9.85 -15.43
CA LEU A 83 -15.42 -8.47 -15.86
C LEU A 83 -15.72 -8.37 -17.37
N ARG A 84 -16.55 -7.39 -17.75
CA ARG A 84 -16.86 -7.09 -19.15
C ARG A 84 -16.61 -5.62 -19.47
N VAL A 85 -16.26 -5.36 -20.74
CA VAL A 85 -16.17 -4.00 -21.27
C VAL A 85 -17.55 -3.34 -21.14
N GLY A 86 -17.58 -2.18 -20.46
CA GLY A 86 -18.81 -1.42 -20.19
C GLY A 86 -19.38 -1.59 -18.78
N ASP A 87 -18.84 -2.49 -17.95
CA ASP A 87 -19.20 -2.54 -16.53
C ASP A 87 -18.78 -1.22 -15.83
N TYR A 88 -19.63 -0.74 -14.91
CA TYR A 88 -19.35 0.49 -14.17
C TYR A 88 -18.18 0.33 -13.21
N THR A 89 -17.37 1.39 -13.07
CA THR A 89 -16.19 1.40 -12.20
C THR A 89 -16.16 2.62 -11.30
N VAL A 90 -15.48 2.47 -10.15
CA VAL A 90 -15.18 3.56 -9.22
C VAL A 90 -13.70 3.49 -8.87
N ALA A 91 -13.01 4.62 -8.96
CA ALA A 91 -11.62 4.76 -8.51
C ALA A 91 -11.59 5.45 -7.14
N ILE A 92 -10.74 4.93 -6.25
CA ILE A 92 -10.43 5.53 -4.95
C ILE A 92 -8.94 5.85 -4.97
N TRP A 93 -8.60 7.11 -4.71
CA TRP A 93 -7.23 7.65 -4.77
C TRP A 93 -6.67 7.90 -3.39
#